data_AF-A0A258MYA7-F1
#
_entry.id   AF-A0A258MYA7-F1
#
_cell.length_a   1.000
_cell.length_b   1.000
_cell.length_c   1.000
_cell.angle_alpha   90.00
_cell.angle_beta   90.00
_cell.angle_gamma   90.00
#
_symmetry.space_group_name_H-M   'P 1'
#
loop_
_entity.id
_entity.type
_entity.pdbx_description
1 polymer ?
#
loop_
_entity_poly.entity_id
_entity_poly.type
_entity_poly.pdbx_seq_one_letter_code
_entity_poly.pdbx_strand_id
1 'polypeptide(L)'
;MISMRSKFQNYKTYAVTTADKIFTEEQMKGVQKLEAINLQSVLMRNEGNGKFSFQPLPKEAQFSVLNGMVADDFDGDGNLDLVINGNDYGTEVSVGRYDALNGLFLKGDGKGGFKPLSILQSGIFIPGNGKGLVKLRHANGKTLLAAAQNRGPLKIFELKSNALTIPLLPDDMAAHISLSNGKKQLLEAYYGASFLSQSGRFLSLGTQVKELSITNVKGQTRNVSLK
;
A
#
# COMPACT_ATOMS: atom_id res chain seq x y z
N MET A 1 32.35 -4.47 -13.72
CA MET A 1 32.88 -5.73 -13.12
C MET A 1 33.75 -6.45 -14.15
N ILE A 2 35.03 -6.09 -14.24
CA ILE A 2 35.94 -6.61 -15.29
C ILE A 2 36.29 -8.09 -15.04
N SER A 3 36.32 -8.53 -13.78
CA SER A 3 36.67 -9.91 -13.38
C SER A 3 35.66 -10.99 -13.80
N MET A 4 34.39 -10.66 -14.03
CA MET A 4 33.41 -11.66 -14.51
C MET A 4 33.55 -11.93 -16.02
N ARG A 5 34.02 -10.96 -16.80
CA ARG A 5 34.26 -11.16 -18.25
C ARG A 5 35.44 -12.10 -18.53
N SER A 6 36.44 -12.15 -17.64
CA SER A 6 37.54 -13.12 -17.76
C SER A 6 37.14 -14.53 -17.31
N LYS A 7 36.24 -14.66 -16.32
CA LYS A 7 35.72 -15.96 -15.86
C LYS A 7 34.71 -16.59 -16.80
N PHE A 8 33.87 -15.79 -17.48
CA PHE A 8 32.81 -16.30 -18.35
C PHE A 8 32.93 -15.69 -19.75
N GLN A 9 33.40 -16.50 -20.71
CA GLN A 9 33.60 -16.05 -22.09
C GLN A 9 32.31 -15.85 -22.88
N ASN A 10 31.17 -16.39 -22.42
CA ASN A 10 29.87 -16.20 -23.06
C ASN A 10 28.72 -16.22 -22.04
N TYR A 11 27.55 -15.71 -22.44
CA TYR A 11 26.37 -15.64 -21.58
C TYR A 11 25.85 -17.00 -21.13
N LYS A 12 26.03 -18.04 -21.97
CA LYS A 12 25.56 -19.39 -21.65
C LYS A 12 26.33 -19.98 -20.47
N THR A 13 27.66 -19.86 -20.45
CA THR A 13 28.48 -20.38 -19.34
C THR A 13 28.20 -19.63 -18.04
N TYR A 14 27.95 -18.33 -18.10
CA TYR A 14 27.52 -17.57 -16.93
C TYR A 14 26.16 -18.04 -16.39
N ALA A 15 25.14 -18.15 -17.25
CA ALA A 15 23.76 -18.44 -16.85
C ALA A 15 23.56 -19.81 -16.18
N VAL A 16 24.41 -20.80 -16.50
CA VAL A 16 24.32 -22.16 -15.92
C VAL A 16 25.29 -22.37 -14.75
N THR A 17 26.07 -21.37 -14.38
CA THR A 17 27.04 -21.47 -13.28
C THR A 17 26.33 -21.20 -11.95
N THR A 18 26.51 -22.11 -10.98
CA THR A 18 25.95 -21.99 -9.64
C THR A 18 26.72 -20.96 -8.80
N ALA A 19 26.08 -20.37 -7.79
CA ALA A 19 26.68 -19.28 -7.00
C ALA A 19 28.03 -19.65 -6.35
N ASP A 20 28.18 -20.90 -5.92
CA ASP A 20 29.42 -21.48 -5.36
C ASP A 20 30.58 -21.57 -6.36
N LYS A 21 30.30 -21.49 -7.67
CA LYS A 21 31.31 -21.47 -8.74
C LYS A 21 31.59 -20.06 -9.26
N ILE A 22 30.69 -19.11 -8.98
CA ILE A 22 30.89 -17.70 -9.33
C ILE A 22 31.92 -17.07 -8.37
N PHE A 23 31.80 -17.37 -7.07
CA PHE A 23 32.64 -16.83 -6.00
C PHE A 23 33.59 -17.90 -5.46
N THR A 24 34.84 -17.53 -5.15
CA THR A 24 35.77 -18.43 -4.47
C THR A 24 35.38 -18.60 -2.99
N GLU A 25 35.87 -19.65 -2.32
CA GLU A 25 35.64 -19.84 -0.88
C GLU A 25 36.11 -18.62 -0.05
N GLU A 26 37.25 -18.03 -0.44
CA GLU A 26 37.76 -16.81 0.17
C GLU A 26 36.82 -15.62 -0.01
N GLN A 27 36.21 -15.46 -1.19
CA GLN A 27 35.20 -14.43 -1.47
C GLN A 27 33.89 -14.68 -0.71
N MET A 28 33.58 -15.93 -0.38
CA MET A 28 32.39 -16.32 0.39
C MET A 28 32.59 -16.21 1.90
N LYS A 29 33.83 -16.06 2.38
CA LYS A 29 34.14 -15.94 3.81
C LYS A 29 33.56 -14.64 4.36
N GLY A 30 32.65 -14.75 5.33
CA GLY A 30 32.00 -13.60 5.96
C GLY A 30 30.84 -12.99 5.17
N VAL A 31 30.42 -13.61 4.06
CA VAL A 31 29.26 -13.14 3.29
C VAL A 31 27.95 -13.42 4.05
N GLN A 32 27.08 -12.42 4.10
CA GLN A 32 25.70 -12.59 4.54
C GLN A 32 24.87 -13.23 3.42
N LYS A 33 24.27 -14.39 3.70
CA LYS A 33 23.30 -15.01 2.80
C LYS A 33 21.89 -14.60 3.24
N LEU A 34 21.15 -13.99 2.34
CA LEU A 34 19.75 -13.62 2.54
C LEU A 34 18.91 -14.37 1.52
N GLU A 35 17.74 -14.84 1.95
CA GLU A 35 16.79 -15.57 1.11
C GLU A 35 15.46 -14.84 1.09
N ALA A 36 14.85 -14.73 -0.09
CA ALA A 36 13.49 -14.27 -0.26
C ALA A 36 12.56 -15.48 -0.37
N ILE A 37 11.87 -15.81 0.72
CA ILE A 37 11.00 -17.00 0.80
C ILE A 37 9.53 -16.70 0.47
N ASN A 38 9.15 -15.42 0.43
CA ASN A 38 7.79 -14.98 0.12
C ASN A 38 7.83 -13.73 -0.75
N LEU A 39 7.14 -13.78 -1.89
CA LEU A 39 7.01 -12.68 -2.84
C LEU A 39 5.55 -12.21 -2.99
N GLN A 40 4.65 -12.76 -2.17
CA GLN A 40 3.25 -12.37 -2.16
C GLN A 40 3.08 -10.99 -1.51
N SER A 41 2.02 -10.31 -1.91
CA SER A 41 1.53 -9.13 -1.21
C SER A 41 0.72 -9.60 -0.01
N VAL A 42 1.11 -9.19 1.19
CA VAL A 42 0.57 -9.74 2.43
C VAL A 42 0.06 -8.64 3.34
N LEU A 43 -0.99 -8.94 4.09
CA LEU A 43 -1.27 -8.29 5.36
C LEU A 43 -0.31 -8.88 6.40
N MET A 44 0.49 -8.03 7.02
CA MET A 44 1.29 -8.41 8.18
C MET A 44 0.54 -7.97 9.44
N ARG A 45 0.01 -8.93 10.21
CA ARG A 45 -0.73 -8.67 11.44
C ARG A 45 0.21 -8.75 12.64
N ASN A 46 0.20 -7.72 13.46
CA ASN A 46 0.84 -7.74 14.78
C ASN A 46 -0.03 -8.55 15.75
N GLU A 47 0.47 -9.68 16.22
CA GLU A 47 -0.20 -10.57 17.20
C GLU A 47 0.12 -10.18 18.66
N GLY A 48 0.84 -9.08 18.85
CA GLY A 48 1.38 -8.64 20.14
C GLY A 48 2.71 -9.30 20.47
N ASN A 49 3.38 -8.80 21.51
CA ASN A 49 4.65 -9.34 22.03
C ASN A 49 5.75 -9.50 20.96
N GLY A 50 5.78 -8.62 19.97
CA GLY A 50 6.75 -8.67 18.86
C GLY A 50 6.53 -9.82 17.86
N LYS A 51 5.39 -10.52 17.92
CA LYS A 51 5.04 -11.58 16.97
C LYS A 51 4.19 -11.02 15.83
N PHE A 52 4.49 -11.48 14.61
CA PHE A 52 3.73 -11.12 13.42
C PHE A 52 3.29 -12.36 12.66
N SER A 53 2.04 -12.34 12.19
CA SER A 53 1.52 -13.32 11.23
C SER A 53 1.43 -12.69 9.84
N PHE A 54 1.61 -13.51 8.82
CA PHE A 54 1.54 -13.09 7.42
C PHE A 54 0.33 -13.75 6.77
N GLN A 55 -0.55 -12.93 6.21
CA GLN A 55 -1.73 -13.39 5.49
C GLN A 55 -1.66 -12.86 4.05
N PRO A 56 -1.57 -13.73 3.04
CA PRO A 56 -1.65 -13.30 1.65
C PRO A 56 -2.92 -12.51 1.37
N LEU A 57 -2.78 -11.43 0.62
CA LEU A 57 -3.92 -10.76 0.02
C LEU A 57 -4.59 -11.69 -1.01
N PRO A 58 -5.84 -11.45 -1.41
CA PRO A 58 -6.53 -12.24 -2.43
C PRO A 58 -5.71 -12.35 -3.71
N LYS A 59 -5.92 -13.44 -4.47
CA LYS A 59 -5.18 -13.73 -5.71
C LYS A 59 -5.15 -12.56 -6.69
N GLU A 60 -6.20 -11.74 -6.73
CA GLU A 60 -6.32 -10.56 -7.57
C GLU A 60 -5.24 -9.52 -7.28
N ALA A 61 -4.84 -9.38 -6.01
CA ALA A 61 -3.73 -8.52 -5.60
C ALA A 61 -2.36 -9.09 -6.00
N GLN A 62 -2.30 -10.31 -6.56
CA GLN A 62 -1.08 -10.95 -7.03
C GLN A 62 -0.95 -11.01 -8.55
N PHE A 63 -1.93 -10.51 -9.29
CA PHE A 63 -1.90 -10.57 -10.76
C PHE A 63 -0.86 -9.63 -11.38
N SER A 64 -0.42 -8.59 -10.67
CA SER A 64 0.54 -7.63 -11.18
C SER A 64 1.27 -6.91 -10.04
N VAL A 65 2.19 -6.02 -10.38
CA VAL A 65 2.93 -5.17 -9.42
C VAL A 65 1.99 -4.20 -8.73
N LEU A 66 2.11 -4.07 -7.40
CA LEU A 66 1.37 -3.08 -6.61
C LEU A 66 2.27 -1.88 -6.31
N ASN A 67 2.00 -0.73 -6.93
CA ASN A 67 2.83 0.48 -6.77
C ASN A 67 2.22 1.48 -5.78
N GLY A 68 0.90 1.63 -5.80
CA GLY A 68 0.16 2.55 -4.94
C GLY A 68 -0.93 1.81 -4.19
N MET A 69 -1.08 2.08 -2.90
CA MET A 69 -2.13 1.50 -2.07
C MET A 69 -2.59 2.54 -1.05
N VAL A 70 -3.89 2.60 -0.83
CA VAL A 70 -4.50 3.43 0.21
C VAL A 70 -5.42 2.55 1.05
N ALA A 71 -5.22 2.60 2.36
CA ALA A 71 -6.16 2.05 3.34
C ALA A 71 -7.05 3.17 3.90
N ASP A 72 -8.36 2.97 3.87
CA ASP A 72 -9.35 3.84 4.51
C ASP A 72 -10.67 3.08 4.69
N ASP A 73 -11.58 3.62 5.49
CA ASP A 73 -12.96 3.14 5.56
C ASP A 73 -13.78 3.82 4.44
N PHE A 74 -13.79 3.21 3.25
CA PHE A 74 -14.42 3.82 2.08
C PHE A 74 -15.93 3.63 2.05
N ASP A 75 -16.46 2.57 2.65
CA ASP A 75 -17.90 2.31 2.67
C ASP A 75 -18.60 2.74 3.98
N GLY A 76 -17.84 3.16 4.99
CA GLY A 76 -18.35 3.68 6.25
C GLY A 76 -18.78 2.60 7.23
N ASP A 77 -18.40 1.33 7.02
CA ASP A 77 -18.75 0.23 7.91
C ASP A 77 -17.79 0.09 9.11
N GLY A 78 -16.74 0.92 9.15
CA GLY A 78 -15.75 0.99 10.23
C GLY A 78 -14.64 -0.04 10.10
N ASN A 79 -14.59 -0.79 9.02
CA ASN A 79 -13.46 -1.64 8.67
C ASN A 79 -12.58 -0.93 7.64
N LEU A 80 -11.27 -1.23 7.67
CA LEU A 80 -10.37 -0.70 6.65
C LEU A 80 -10.51 -1.50 5.37
N ASP A 81 -10.77 -0.78 4.29
CA ASP A 81 -10.70 -1.25 2.91
C ASP A 81 -9.36 -0.86 2.28
N LEU A 82 -9.01 -1.49 1.16
CA LEU A 82 -7.84 -1.12 0.37
C LEU A 82 -8.25 -0.73 -1.06
N VAL A 83 -7.71 0.37 -1.56
CA VAL A 83 -7.67 0.66 -3.01
C VAL A 83 -6.24 0.58 -3.47
N ILE A 84 -6.03 -0.09 -4.59
CA ILE A 84 -4.70 -0.43 -5.11
C ILE A 84 -4.58 0.04 -6.56
N ASN A 85 -3.42 0.62 -6.87
CA ASN A 85 -2.95 1.00 -8.19
C ASN A 85 -1.66 0.22 -8.50
N GLY A 86 -1.53 -0.27 -9.74
CA GLY A 86 -0.51 -1.25 -10.06
C GLY A 86 -0.12 -1.27 -11.52
N ASN A 87 0.46 -2.38 -11.96
CA ASN A 87 1.11 -2.60 -13.24
C ASN A 87 2.53 -2.08 -13.37
N ASP A 88 3.28 -2.75 -14.25
CA ASP A 88 4.55 -2.26 -14.74
C ASP A 88 4.77 -2.63 -16.21
N TYR A 89 5.03 -1.62 -17.02
CA TYR A 89 5.29 -1.79 -18.47
C TYR A 89 6.79 -1.75 -18.78
N GLY A 90 7.64 -1.54 -17.78
CA GLY A 90 9.10 -1.41 -17.93
C GLY A 90 9.86 -2.73 -17.81
N THR A 91 9.18 -3.86 -17.91
CA THR A 91 9.76 -5.20 -17.84
C THR A 91 10.55 -5.56 -19.10
N GLU A 92 11.39 -6.60 -18.99
CA GLU A 92 12.12 -7.16 -20.12
C GLU A 92 11.18 -7.66 -21.22
N VAL A 93 11.59 -7.48 -22.48
CA VAL A 93 10.75 -7.80 -23.66
C VAL A 93 10.28 -9.26 -23.65
N SER A 94 11.12 -10.19 -23.20
CA SER A 94 10.82 -11.62 -23.15
C SER A 94 9.78 -12.00 -22.09
N VAL A 95 9.66 -11.21 -21.02
CA VAL A 95 8.68 -11.44 -19.95
C VAL A 95 7.32 -10.82 -20.31
N GLY A 96 7.33 -9.74 -21.09
CA GLY A 96 6.13 -8.97 -21.39
C GLY A 96 5.73 -8.10 -20.21
N ARG A 97 4.70 -7.26 -20.40
CA ARG A 97 4.25 -6.30 -19.39
C ARG A 97 3.52 -7.01 -18.26
N TYR A 98 3.66 -6.47 -17.05
CA TYR A 98 2.76 -6.80 -15.94
C TYR A 98 1.57 -5.85 -16.01
N ASP A 99 0.56 -6.16 -16.82
CA ASP A 99 -0.56 -5.26 -17.14
C ASP A 99 -1.95 -5.83 -16.78
N ALA A 100 -1.99 -6.83 -15.90
CA ALA A 100 -3.22 -7.55 -15.54
C ALA A 100 -4.11 -6.82 -14.50
N LEU A 101 -3.67 -5.71 -13.89
CA LEU A 101 -4.51 -4.92 -12.96
C LEU A 101 -5.22 -3.77 -13.66
N ASN A 102 -6.47 -3.55 -13.29
CA ASN A 102 -7.27 -2.39 -13.74
C ASN A 102 -7.62 -1.46 -12.56
N GLY A 103 -6.72 -1.38 -11.57
CA GLY A 103 -7.06 -0.98 -10.21
C GLY A 103 -7.78 -2.12 -9.47
N LEU A 104 -7.70 -2.10 -8.14
CA LEU A 104 -8.33 -3.13 -7.31
C LEU A 104 -8.87 -2.50 -6.02
N PHE A 105 -10.14 -2.76 -5.74
CA PHE A 105 -10.75 -2.45 -4.45
C PHE A 105 -10.89 -3.76 -3.68
N LEU A 106 -10.37 -3.77 -2.45
CA LEU A 106 -10.49 -4.87 -1.50
C LEU A 106 -11.33 -4.41 -0.32
N LYS A 107 -12.56 -4.93 -0.21
CA LYS A 107 -13.43 -4.67 0.93
C LYS A 107 -12.95 -5.44 2.16
N GLY A 108 -12.69 -4.75 3.25
CA GLY A 108 -12.26 -5.36 4.51
C GLY A 108 -13.41 -6.00 5.29
N ASP A 109 -13.12 -7.05 6.05
CA ASP A 109 -14.08 -7.68 6.97
C ASP A 109 -13.86 -7.30 8.46
N GLY A 110 -12.85 -6.44 8.72
CA GLY A 110 -12.43 -6.05 10.07
C GLY A 110 -11.68 -7.12 10.86
N LYS A 111 -11.49 -8.31 10.29
CA LYS A 111 -10.79 -9.46 10.85
C LYS A 111 -9.54 -9.82 10.05
N GLY A 112 -9.14 -8.97 9.11
CA GLY A 112 -7.94 -9.15 8.27
C GLY A 112 -8.23 -9.91 6.97
N GLY A 113 -9.48 -10.31 6.74
CA GLY A 113 -9.94 -10.79 5.45
C GLY A 113 -10.29 -9.64 4.52
N PHE A 114 -10.03 -9.86 3.24
CA PHE A 114 -10.32 -8.91 2.17
C PHE A 114 -11.09 -9.60 1.05
N LYS A 115 -12.18 -8.98 0.61
CA LYS A 115 -12.97 -9.43 -0.53
C LYS A 115 -12.72 -8.50 -1.72
N PRO A 116 -12.19 -9.01 -2.84
CA PRO A 116 -12.07 -8.20 -4.05
C PRO A 116 -13.44 -7.81 -4.59
N LEU A 117 -13.61 -6.54 -4.93
CA LEU A 117 -14.80 -6.03 -5.61
C LEU A 117 -14.52 -5.87 -7.11
N SER A 118 -15.53 -6.14 -7.93
CA SER A 118 -15.47 -5.85 -9.36
C SER A 118 -15.43 -4.34 -9.64
N ILE A 119 -15.03 -3.98 -10.87
CA ILE A 119 -15.07 -2.59 -11.35
C ILE A 119 -16.48 -2.00 -11.21
N LEU A 120 -17.53 -2.78 -11.53
CA LEU A 120 -18.92 -2.32 -11.42
C LEU A 120 -19.37 -2.08 -9.98
N GLN A 121 -18.86 -2.88 -9.03
CA GLN A 121 -19.19 -2.73 -7.61
C GLN A 121 -18.43 -1.58 -6.95
N SER A 122 -17.16 -1.39 -7.31
CA SER A 122 -16.27 -0.42 -6.67
C SER A 122 -16.23 0.95 -7.35
N GLY A 123 -16.49 1.00 -8.66
CA GLY A 123 -16.26 2.19 -9.50
C GLY A 123 -14.78 2.47 -9.77
N ILE A 124 -13.85 1.63 -9.31
CA ILE A 124 -12.41 1.80 -9.52
C ILE A 124 -12.01 1.22 -10.87
N PHE A 125 -11.45 2.06 -11.74
CA PHE A 125 -10.92 1.66 -13.04
C PHE A 125 -9.65 2.45 -13.41
N ILE A 126 -8.50 1.79 -13.29
CA ILE A 126 -7.16 2.33 -13.51
C ILE A 126 -6.37 1.35 -14.40
N PRO A 127 -6.60 1.32 -15.73
CA PRO A 127 -6.10 0.27 -16.62
C PRO A 127 -4.64 0.44 -17.10
N GLY A 128 -4.01 1.57 -16.80
CA GLY A 128 -2.69 1.92 -17.34
C GLY A 128 -1.52 1.40 -16.52
N ASN A 129 -0.33 1.95 -16.79
CA ASN A 129 0.89 1.73 -16.00
C ASN A 129 0.82 2.52 -14.69
N GLY A 130 0.04 2.04 -13.73
CA GLY A 130 -0.23 2.69 -12.46
C GLY A 130 1.00 2.85 -11.58
N LYS A 131 1.13 4.03 -10.96
CA LYS A 131 2.20 4.37 -10.01
C LYS A 131 1.58 4.81 -8.69
N GLY A 132 1.69 6.10 -8.34
CA GLY A 132 1.16 6.62 -7.09
C GLY A 132 -0.36 6.49 -6.98
N LEU A 133 -0.85 6.26 -5.77
CA LEU A 133 -2.25 6.35 -5.39
C LEU A 133 -2.33 7.09 -4.05
N VAL A 134 -3.03 8.22 -4.03
CA VAL A 134 -3.08 9.10 -2.85
C VAL A 134 -4.49 9.60 -2.59
N LYS A 135 -4.79 9.87 -1.31
CA LYS A 135 -6.01 10.60 -0.91
C LYS A 135 -5.78 12.10 -0.97
N LEU A 136 -6.77 12.83 -1.45
CA LEU A 136 -6.81 14.29 -1.43
C LEU A 136 -8.12 14.75 -0.78
N ARG A 137 -8.07 15.87 -0.08
CA ARG A 137 -9.27 16.51 0.48
C ARG A 137 -9.71 17.62 -0.46
N HIS A 138 -10.92 17.50 -1.00
CA HIS A 138 -11.50 18.53 -1.86
C HIS A 138 -11.94 19.73 -1.02
N ALA A 139 -12.03 20.92 -1.64
CA ALA A 139 -12.40 22.16 -0.93
C ALA A 139 -13.82 22.11 -0.31
N ASN A 140 -14.73 21.31 -0.89
CA ASN A 140 -16.07 21.05 -0.35
C ASN A 140 -16.09 19.98 0.77
N GLY A 141 -14.94 19.51 1.22
CA GLY A 141 -14.82 18.52 2.30
C GLY A 141 -14.86 17.05 1.86
N LYS A 142 -15.12 16.74 0.57
CA LYS A 142 -15.12 15.36 0.09
C LYS A 142 -13.73 14.74 -0.02
N THR A 143 -13.65 13.43 0.15
CA THR A 143 -12.44 12.64 -0.09
C THR A 143 -12.32 12.29 -1.56
N LEU A 144 -11.14 12.54 -2.13
CA LEU A 144 -10.76 12.12 -3.47
C LEU A 144 -9.66 11.07 -3.40
N LEU A 145 -9.63 10.18 -4.39
CA LEU A 145 -8.46 9.37 -4.72
C LEU A 145 -7.86 9.84 -6.03
N ALA A 146 -6.55 10.08 -6.04
CA ALA A 146 -5.79 10.42 -7.24
C ALA A 146 -4.84 9.28 -7.59
N ALA A 147 -5.05 8.65 -8.75
CA ALA A 147 -4.27 7.52 -9.24
C ALA A 147 -3.42 7.95 -10.44
N ALA A 148 -2.12 8.03 -10.25
CA ALA A 148 -1.17 8.37 -11.29
C ALA A 148 -0.88 7.17 -12.21
N GLN A 149 -0.65 7.45 -13.48
CA GLN A 149 -0.27 6.46 -14.49
C GLN A 149 0.93 7.00 -15.27
N ASN A 150 2.00 6.22 -15.38
CA ASN A 150 3.18 6.61 -16.15
C ASN A 150 2.79 6.83 -17.62
N ARG A 151 3.02 8.04 -18.14
CA ARG A 151 2.61 8.49 -19.49
C ARG A 151 1.12 8.27 -19.78
N GLY A 152 0.28 8.28 -18.75
CA GLY A 152 -1.17 8.15 -18.85
C GLY A 152 -1.89 9.29 -18.12
N PRO A 153 -3.23 9.38 -18.25
CA PRO A 153 -3.99 10.40 -17.56
C PRO A 153 -3.98 10.17 -16.04
N LEU A 154 -3.97 11.24 -15.26
CA LEU A 154 -4.31 11.18 -13.83
C LEU A 154 -5.80 10.82 -13.71
N LYS A 155 -6.12 9.75 -12.96
CA LYS A 155 -7.50 9.40 -12.64
C LYS A 155 -7.85 9.97 -11.27
N ILE A 156 -8.96 10.71 -11.20
CA ILE A 156 -9.51 11.22 -9.96
C ILE A 156 -10.84 10.52 -9.70
N PHE A 157 -11.00 9.95 -8.51
CA PHE A 157 -12.24 9.35 -8.03
C PHE A 157 -12.72 10.17 -6.84
N GLU A 158 -14.02 10.47 -6.80
CA GLU A 158 -14.65 11.12 -5.66
C GLU A 158 -15.43 10.08 -4.85
N LEU A 159 -15.21 10.07 -3.54
CA LEU A 159 -15.97 9.23 -2.64
C LEU A 159 -17.43 9.74 -2.58
N LYS A 160 -18.39 8.85 -2.83
CA LYS A 160 -19.82 9.19 -2.85
C LYS A 160 -20.39 9.42 -1.44
N SER A 161 -19.79 8.82 -0.42
CA SER A 161 -20.23 9.02 0.97
C SER A 161 -19.74 10.37 1.50
N ASN A 162 -20.55 10.99 2.34
CA ASN A 162 -20.22 12.25 3.00
C ASN A 162 -19.42 11.99 4.29
N ALA A 163 -18.28 11.32 4.17
CA ALA A 163 -17.38 11.15 5.31
C ALA A 163 -16.90 12.51 5.84
N LEU A 164 -16.88 12.68 7.16
CA LEU A 164 -16.36 13.88 7.79
C LEU A 164 -14.84 13.91 7.62
N THR A 165 -14.29 14.94 7.00
CA THR A 165 -12.85 15.07 6.81
C THR A 165 -12.22 16.04 7.82
N ILE A 166 -11.27 15.53 8.60
CA ILE A 166 -10.53 16.30 9.63
C ILE A 166 -9.09 16.52 9.16
N PRO A 167 -8.66 17.77 8.87
CA PRO A 167 -7.27 18.04 8.53
C PRO A 167 -6.34 17.78 9.72
N LEU A 168 -5.16 17.23 9.43
CA LEU A 168 -4.11 16.99 10.42
C LEU A 168 -3.07 18.11 10.36
N LEU A 169 -2.55 18.47 11.52
CA LEU A 169 -1.44 19.41 11.68
C LEU A 169 -0.10 18.75 11.28
N PRO A 170 0.94 19.56 11.01
CA PRO A 170 2.25 19.04 10.62
C PRO A 170 2.89 18.11 11.67
N ASP A 171 2.65 18.35 12.95
CA ASP A 171 3.24 17.60 14.06
C ASP A 171 2.36 16.44 14.55
N ASP A 172 1.17 16.24 13.97
CA ASP A 172 0.31 15.11 14.29
C ASP A 172 0.97 13.79 13.88
N MET A 173 0.92 12.80 14.77
CA MET A 173 1.55 11.51 14.52
C MET A 173 0.56 10.35 14.62
N ALA A 174 -0.45 10.46 15.48
CA ALA A 174 -1.41 9.40 15.68
C ALA A 174 -2.81 9.94 15.97
N ALA A 175 -3.82 9.26 15.45
CA ALA A 175 -5.23 9.48 15.75
C ALA A 175 -5.78 8.27 16.50
N HIS A 176 -6.34 8.51 17.69
CA HIS A 176 -7.05 7.52 18.49
C HIS A 176 -8.54 7.69 18.25
N ILE A 177 -9.17 6.66 17.72
CA ILE A 177 -10.56 6.68 17.26
C ILE A 177 -11.35 5.68 18.09
N SER A 178 -12.44 6.11 18.71
CA SER A 178 -13.42 5.23 19.37
C SER A 178 -14.69 5.16 18.53
N LEU A 179 -15.12 3.96 18.19
CA LEU A 179 -16.34 3.71 17.43
C LEU A 179 -17.55 3.51 18.36
N SER A 180 -18.76 3.72 17.83
CA SER A 180 -20.03 3.56 18.54
C SER A 180 -20.27 2.15 19.07
N ASN A 181 -19.67 1.13 18.44
CA ASN A 181 -19.69 -0.26 18.89
C ASN A 181 -18.64 -0.59 19.97
N GLY A 182 -17.91 0.40 20.47
CA GLY A 182 -16.88 0.25 21.51
C GLY A 182 -15.50 -0.19 21.00
N LYS A 183 -15.35 -0.53 19.71
CA LYS A 183 -14.02 -0.78 19.12
C LYS A 183 -13.18 0.50 19.14
N LYS A 184 -11.86 0.32 19.29
CA LYS A 184 -10.88 1.40 19.22
C LYS A 184 -9.91 1.15 18.07
N GLN A 185 -9.49 2.22 17.41
CA GLN A 185 -8.51 2.18 16.33
C GLN A 185 -7.41 3.20 16.62
N LEU A 186 -6.19 2.84 16.24
CA LEU A 186 -5.04 3.73 16.21
C LEU A 186 -4.63 3.88 14.75
N LEU A 187 -4.64 5.11 14.24
CA LEU A 187 -4.20 5.43 12.90
C LEU A 187 -2.96 6.30 12.98
N GLU A 188 -1.87 5.85 12.34
CA GLU A 188 -0.62 6.60 12.28
C GLU A 188 -0.60 7.55 11.06
N ALA A 189 -0.14 8.79 11.28
CA ALA A 189 -0.14 9.86 10.31
C ALA A 189 1.27 10.11 9.75
N TYR A 190 1.62 9.40 8.68
CA TYR A 190 2.97 9.43 8.11
C TYR A 190 3.22 10.59 7.13
N TYR A 191 4.51 10.79 6.85
CA TYR A 191 5.03 11.51 5.69
C TYR A 191 5.71 10.51 4.75
N GLY A 192 5.39 10.59 3.46
CA GLY A 192 5.70 9.56 2.47
C GLY A 192 4.68 8.43 2.51
N ALA A 193 3.83 8.33 1.48
CA ALA A 193 2.87 7.24 1.32
C ALA A 193 2.63 6.96 -0.16
N SER A 194 2.80 5.70 -0.57
CA SER A 194 2.75 5.21 -1.97
C SER A 194 3.97 5.62 -2.83
N PHE A 195 3.99 5.24 -4.11
CA PHE A 195 5.11 5.40 -5.04
C PHE A 195 5.53 6.87 -5.23
N LEU A 196 6.59 7.30 -4.52
CA LEU A 196 7.16 8.66 -4.56
C LEU A 196 6.09 9.76 -4.42
N SER A 197 5.09 9.51 -3.57
CA SER A 197 3.90 10.35 -3.42
C SER A 197 3.53 10.53 -1.95
N GLN A 198 2.49 11.32 -1.69
CA GLN A 198 1.95 11.52 -0.35
C GLN A 198 0.45 11.80 -0.38
N SER A 199 -0.31 11.07 0.43
CA SER A 199 -1.70 11.42 0.71
C SER A 199 -1.77 12.74 1.49
N GLY A 200 -2.77 13.55 1.19
CA GLY A 200 -3.10 14.70 2.02
C GLY A 200 -3.23 14.29 3.48
N ARG A 201 -2.74 15.14 4.38
CA ARG A 201 -2.75 14.88 5.82
C ARG A 201 -4.12 15.23 6.39
N PHE A 202 -5.04 14.27 6.32
CA PHE A 202 -6.38 14.37 6.89
C PHE A 202 -6.93 12.98 7.20
N LEU A 203 -7.93 12.92 8.08
CA LEU A 203 -8.72 11.72 8.38
C LEU A 203 -10.03 11.78 7.62
N SER A 204 -10.48 10.66 7.07
CA SER A 204 -11.87 10.45 6.64
C SER A 204 -12.57 9.67 7.75
N LEU A 205 -13.65 10.21 8.32
CA LEU A 205 -14.37 9.58 9.42
C LEU A 205 -15.80 9.25 8.99
N GLY A 206 -16.19 8.00 9.18
CA GLY A 206 -17.58 7.57 9.04
C GLY A 206 -18.45 7.99 10.22
N THR A 207 -19.77 7.85 10.07
CA THR A 207 -20.79 8.24 11.07
C THR A 207 -20.74 7.46 12.37
N GLN A 208 -20.05 6.32 12.37
CA GLN A 208 -19.88 5.42 13.50
C GLN A 208 -18.78 5.88 14.47
N VAL A 209 -17.99 6.91 14.13
CA VAL A 209 -16.97 7.45 15.03
C VAL A 209 -17.63 8.29 16.13
N LYS A 210 -17.37 7.93 17.39
CA LYS A 210 -17.92 8.60 18.57
C LYS A 210 -16.95 9.61 19.18
N GLU A 211 -15.68 9.26 19.24
CA GLU A 211 -14.63 10.09 19.83
C GLU A 211 -13.38 10.02 18.97
N LEU A 212 -12.70 11.16 18.85
CA LEU A 212 -11.41 11.30 18.19
C LEU A 212 -10.49 12.13 19.08
N SER A 213 -9.29 11.59 19.35
CA SER A 213 -8.18 12.36 19.88
C SER A 213 -6.94 12.20 19.00
N ILE A 214 -6.12 13.24 18.92
CA ILE A 214 -4.93 13.28 18.08
C ILE A 214 -3.72 13.60 18.94
N THR A 215 -2.69 12.78 18.81
CA THR A 215 -1.41 12.88 19.52
C THR A 215 -0.33 13.40 18.57
N ASN A 216 0.38 14.45 18.97
CA ASN A 216 1.50 14.98 18.20
C ASN A 216 2.85 14.29 18.55
N VAL A 217 3.90 14.61 17.81
CA VAL A 217 5.26 14.07 18.05
C VAL A 217 5.86 14.44 19.42
N LYS A 218 5.28 15.41 20.13
CA LYS A 218 5.67 15.77 21.50
C LYS A 218 4.89 14.98 22.56
N GLY A 219 4.01 14.05 22.16
CA GLY A 219 3.15 13.29 23.05
C GLY A 219 1.94 14.05 23.58
N GLN A 220 1.65 15.25 23.07
CA GLN A 220 0.50 16.05 23.49
C GLN A 220 -0.75 15.58 22.74
N THR A 221 -1.81 15.30 23.48
CA THR A 221 -3.09 14.83 22.93
C THR A 221 -4.13 15.95 22.95
N ARG A 222 -4.86 16.13 21.84
CA ARG A 222 -6.05 17.00 21.79
C ARG A 222 -7.28 16.20 21.36
N ASN A 223 -8.42 16.50 21.98
CA ASN A 223 -9.70 15.95 21.54
C ASN A 223 -10.25 16.79 20.38
N VAL A 224 -10.79 16.13 19.36
CA VAL A 224 -11.40 16.78 18.20
C VAL A 224 -12.91 16.70 18.33
N SER A 225 -13.59 17.84 18.15
CA SER A 225 -15.04 17.89 18.17
C SER A 225 -15.61 17.38 16.85
N LEU A 226 -16.45 16.35 16.93
CA LEU A 226 -17.21 15.78 15.82
C LEU A 226 -18.62 16.41 15.85
N LYS A 227 -18.74 17.66 15.40
CA LYS A 227 -20.02 18.36 15.27
C LYS A 227 -20.42 18.41 13.80
#